data_AF-A0A0S8IQ08-F1
#
_entry.id   AF-A0A0S8IQ08-F1
#
_cell.length_a   1.000
_cell.length_b   1.000
_cell.length_c   1.000
_cell.angle_alpha   90.00
_cell.angle_beta   90.00
_cell.angle_gamma   90.00
#
_symmetry.space_group_name_H-M   'P 1'
#
loop_
_entity.id
_entity.type
_entity.pdbx_description
1 polymer ?
#
loop_
_entity_poly.entity_id
_entity_poly.type
_entity_poly.pdbx_seq_one_letter_code
_entity_poly.pdbx_strand_id
1 'polypeptide(L)'
;MKAFPYCTDVGSLLVCTAGYNKKCGYCKRGQEKYDRQGLTQDGFCVDAMSAIYPYFLALLYDAKFSQGSLADEGVLVSCPNAHSPTLIRVSFKYKKLRLLLNILEKFFRCIGFPKDAIDKIMIAQIMNENEECCHRLGSLFMFKIPDIRQLCPASFFSLYPFIHLYARDKNVERLALNLACPDPKSNINYLASPFAKKSQSPETQTMLKPCCFYDIDLSKYKILAQDGSGEEVTLDQIFPVGLCPTLMNVAIPYIITFQKGGYFKWREDIHTVEAQCPNSSDRVAFEIRRDPSGIKPLSLVIKKVRGMCPKAHREGETYRFDFSKIVCPHLLLRLFPYLLFLELHPEREKYASGILLEHPLQVGLRYLLKRAV
;
A
#
# COMPACT_ATOMS: atom_id res chain seq x y z
N MET A 1 15.72 19.70 14.65
CA MET A 1 14.55 19.64 13.73
C MET A 1 13.31 19.48 14.58
N LYS A 2 12.22 20.21 14.30
CA LYS A 2 10.93 19.93 14.94
C LYS A 2 10.50 18.52 14.51
N ALA A 3 10.19 17.66 15.47
CA ALA A 3 9.58 16.37 15.17
C ALA A 3 8.14 16.64 14.74
N PHE A 4 7.79 16.19 13.54
CA PHE A 4 6.42 16.25 13.05
C PHE A 4 5.70 14.99 13.52
N PRO A 5 4.72 15.08 14.44
CA PRO A 5 4.17 13.90 15.13
C PRO A 5 3.55 12.88 14.16
N TYR A 6 3.10 13.33 12.99
CA TYR A 6 2.41 12.51 12.00
C TYR A 6 3.22 12.18 10.76
N CYS A 7 4.38 12.83 10.54
CA CYS A 7 5.31 12.41 9.49
C CYS A 7 6.33 11.45 10.11
N THR A 8 6.18 10.17 9.80
CA THR A 8 7.05 9.11 10.23
C THR A 8 8.46 9.35 9.71
N ASP A 9 9.38 9.67 10.62
CA ASP A 9 10.80 9.75 10.31
C ASP A 9 11.36 8.33 10.27
N VAL A 10 11.59 7.83 9.05
CA VAL A 10 12.25 6.53 8.85
C VAL A 10 13.71 6.51 9.28
N GLY A 11 14.24 7.66 9.73
CA GLY A 11 15.54 7.77 10.38
C GLY A 11 16.63 7.12 9.54
N SER A 12 17.26 6.11 10.12
CA SER A 12 18.33 5.33 9.48
C SER A 12 17.86 3.96 9.01
N LEU A 13 16.60 3.78 8.62
CA LEU A 13 16.15 2.50 8.05
C LEU A 13 16.82 2.25 6.70
N LEU A 14 17.30 1.01 6.50
CA LEU A 14 17.78 0.53 5.21
C LEU A 14 16.91 -0.63 4.73
N VAL A 15 16.55 -0.59 3.45
CA VAL A 15 15.95 -1.73 2.77
C VAL A 15 16.94 -2.24 1.74
N CYS A 16 17.36 -3.49 1.84
CA CYS A 16 18.29 -4.13 0.92
C CYS A 16 17.57 -5.20 0.12
N THR A 17 17.92 -5.39 -1.15
CA THR A 17 17.47 -6.58 -1.89
C THR A 17 18.31 -7.79 -1.45
N ALA A 18 17.66 -8.82 -0.91
CA ALA A 18 18.33 -9.98 -0.29
C ALA A 18 18.43 -11.21 -1.20
N GLY A 19 17.72 -11.22 -2.34
CA GLY A 19 17.78 -12.29 -3.32
C GLY A 19 16.82 -12.07 -4.48
N TYR A 20 17.17 -12.59 -5.66
CA TYR A 20 16.32 -12.56 -6.86
C TYR A 20 16.65 -13.73 -7.79
N ASN A 21 15.62 -14.34 -8.39
CA ASN A 21 15.78 -15.39 -9.41
C ASN A 21 15.48 -14.89 -10.82
N LYS A 22 14.92 -13.68 -10.98
CA LYS A 22 14.54 -13.10 -12.27
C LYS A 22 14.85 -11.60 -12.33
N LYS A 23 15.09 -11.09 -13.53
CA LYS A 23 15.29 -9.65 -13.79
C LYS A 23 13.96 -8.91 -13.59
N CYS A 24 13.90 -8.00 -12.62
CA CYS A 24 12.84 -7.00 -12.49
C CYS A 24 13.34 -5.65 -13.00
N GLY A 25 12.54 -4.95 -13.80
CA GLY A 25 12.89 -3.61 -14.31
C GLY A 25 12.70 -2.48 -13.28
N TYR A 26 12.11 -2.79 -12.13
CA TYR A 26 11.68 -1.81 -11.12
C TYR A 26 12.47 -1.90 -9.80
N CYS A 27 13.37 -2.86 -9.68
CA CYS A 27 14.14 -3.08 -8.45
C CYS A 27 15.64 -3.01 -8.74
N LYS A 28 16.37 -2.39 -7.81
CA LYS A 28 17.82 -2.52 -7.66
C LYS A 28 18.27 -3.98 -7.64
N ARG A 29 19.52 -4.22 -8.05
CA ARG A 29 20.08 -5.56 -8.23
C ARG A 29 21.08 -5.89 -7.13
N GLY A 30 21.14 -7.16 -6.75
CA GLY A 30 22.10 -7.63 -5.73
C GLY A 30 21.82 -7.01 -4.37
N GLN A 31 22.88 -6.75 -3.60
CA GLN A 31 22.82 -6.19 -2.25
C GLN A 31 22.73 -4.65 -2.25
N GLU A 32 22.30 -4.05 -3.36
CA GLU A 32 22.04 -2.63 -3.45
C GLU A 32 20.96 -2.20 -2.44
N LYS A 33 21.17 -1.00 -1.87
CA LYS A 33 20.37 -0.49 -0.76
C LYS A 33 19.45 0.63 -1.22
N TYR A 34 18.26 0.66 -0.64
CA TYR A 34 17.38 1.82 -0.58
C TYR A 34 17.60 2.45 0.78
N ASP A 35 18.24 3.61 0.77
CA ASP A 35 18.28 4.50 1.92
C ASP A 35 16.98 5.30 2.00
N ARG A 36 16.91 6.28 2.90
CA ARG A 36 15.75 7.16 3.05
C ARG A 36 15.29 7.79 1.73
N GLN A 37 16.22 8.18 0.85
CA GLN A 37 15.90 8.76 -0.47
C GLN A 37 15.47 7.68 -1.48
N GLY A 38 15.91 6.45 -1.27
CA GLY A 38 15.48 5.29 -2.05
C GLY A 38 14.10 4.75 -1.67
N LEU A 39 13.51 5.12 -0.54
CA LEU A 39 12.18 4.60 -0.15
C LEU A 39 11.02 5.33 -0.86
N THR A 40 11.17 6.63 -1.10
CA THR A 40 10.14 7.49 -1.70
C THR A 40 10.79 8.52 -2.65
N GLN A 41 9.99 9.33 -3.32
CA GLN A 41 10.51 10.48 -4.06
C GLN A 41 11.24 11.44 -3.11
N ASP A 42 12.37 12.03 -3.57
CA ASP A 42 13.18 12.93 -2.77
C ASP A 42 12.34 14.00 -2.05
N GLY A 43 12.48 14.04 -0.73
CA GLY A 43 11.76 14.97 0.13
C GLY A 43 10.30 14.63 0.40
N PHE A 44 9.72 13.58 -0.19
CA PHE A 44 8.35 13.16 0.04
C PHE A 44 8.23 12.17 1.21
N CYS A 45 7.32 12.42 2.15
CA CYS A 45 7.23 11.59 3.36
C CYS A 45 6.58 10.21 3.09
N VAL A 46 6.95 9.22 3.90
CA VAL A 46 6.51 7.82 3.71
C VAL A 46 5.02 7.63 3.98
N ASP A 47 4.43 8.33 4.96
CA ASP A 47 2.99 8.23 5.24
C ASP A 47 2.16 8.83 4.10
N ALA A 48 2.61 9.95 3.53
CA ALA A 48 1.99 10.53 2.34
C ALA A 48 2.09 9.57 1.14
N MET A 49 3.27 8.97 0.91
CA MET A 49 3.44 7.99 -0.16
C MET A 49 2.50 6.79 -0.02
N SER A 50 2.39 6.25 1.20
CA SER A 50 1.48 5.14 1.49
C SER A 50 0.02 5.53 1.24
N ALA A 51 -0.39 6.73 1.69
CA ALA A 51 -1.74 7.23 1.51
C ALA A 51 -2.12 7.41 0.02
N ILE A 52 -1.22 7.96 -0.80
CA ILE A 52 -1.51 8.23 -2.21
C ILE A 52 -1.36 7.00 -3.12
N TYR A 53 -0.57 6.00 -2.72
CA TYR A 53 -0.16 4.93 -3.62
C TYR A 53 -1.32 4.19 -4.32
N PRO A 54 -2.43 3.81 -3.65
CA PRO A 54 -3.53 3.13 -4.34
C PRO A 54 -4.18 3.96 -5.45
N TYR A 55 -4.33 5.26 -5.23
CA TYR A 55 -4.88 6.18 -6.23
C TYR A 55 -3.88 6.42 -7.35
N PHE A 56 -2.61 6.51 -6.98
CA PHE A 56 -1.51 6.64 -7.91
C PHE A 56 -1.43 5.45 -8.86
N LEU A 57 -1.55 4.22 -8.33
CA LEU A 57 -1.66 3.00 -9.12
C LEU A 57 -2.91 3.00 -9.99
N ALA A 58 -4.07 3.33 -9.43
CA ALA A 58 -5.33 3.36 -10.15
C ALA A 58 -5.27 4.33 -11.34
N LEU A 59 -4.82 5.57 -11.12
CA LEU A 59 -4.67 6.59 -12.16
C LEU A 59 -3.64 6.19 -13.21
N LEU A 60 -2.54 5.54 -12.81
CA LEU A 60 -1.55 4.99 -13.74
C LEU A 60 -2.23 4.02 -14.73
N TYR A 61 -3.21 3.24 -14.26
CA TYR A 61 -3.97 2.25 -15.02
C TYR A 61 -5.37 2.68 -15.45
N ASP A 62 -5.51 3.96 -15.79
CA ASP A 62 -6.68 4.52 -16.47
C ASP A 62 -7.99 4.43 -15.66
N ALA A 63 -7.88 4.26 -14.33
CA ALA A 63 -9.02 4.41 -13.44
C ALA A 63 -9.62 5.82 -13.52
N LYS A 64 -10.95 5.91 -13.47
CA LYS A 64 -11.70 7.16 -13.49
C LYS A 64 -12.32 7.43 -12.13
N PHE A 65 -12.06 8.62 -11.61
CA PHE A 65 -12.65 9.11 -10.37
C PHE A 65 -13.67 10.20 -10.73
N SER A 66 -14.85 10.14 -10.12
CA SER A 66 -16.00 11.00 -10.44
C SER A 66 -15.98 12.36 -9.73
N GLN A 67 -14.90 12.72 -9.06
CA GLN A 67 -14.77 14.00 -8.36
C GLN A 67 -14.25 15.06 -9.33
N GLY A 68 -15.15 15.97 -9.74
CA GLY A 68 -14.82 17.19 -10.49
C GLY A 68 -15.35 17.21 -11.93
N SER A 69 -15.99 18.32 -12.31
CA SER A 69 -16.48 18.61 -13.68
C SER A 69 -15.34 18.88 -14.68
N LEU A 70 -14.09 18.91 -14.22
CA LEU A 70 -12.90 19.06 -15.04
C LEU A 70 -12.11 17.75 -14.99
N ALA A 71 -12.05 17.07 -16.13
CA ALA A 71 -11.40 15.75 -16.30
C ALA A 71 -9.88 15.71 -15.95
N ASP A 72 -9.30 16.84 -15.56
CA ASP A 72 -7.87 17.04 -15.30
C ASP A 72 -7.52 17.30 -13.81
N GLU A 73 -8.48 17.34 -12.89
CA GLU A 73 -8.21 17.80 -11.51
C GLU A 73 -7.55 16.78 -10.58
N GLY A 74 -7.42 15.51 -10.99
CA GLY A 74 -6.84 14.46 -10.18
C GLY A 74 -7.75 13.98 -9.05
N VAL A 75 -7.18 13.33 -8.03
CA VAL A 75 -7.89 12.79 -6.87
C VAL A 75 -7.35 13.45 -5.61
N LEU A 76 -8.25 13.95 -4.75
CA LEU A 76 -7.86 14.49 -3.46
C LEU A 76 -7.75 13.35 -2.43
N VAL A 77 -6.59 13.25 -1.80
CA VAL A 77 -6.25 12.21 -0.83
C VAL A 77 -5.82 12.86 0.47
N SER A 78 -6.38 12.39 1.58
CA SER A 78 -6.05 12.88 2.93
C SER A 78 -4.98 11.98 3.59
N CYS A 79 -3.97 12.57 4.22
CA CYS A 79 -3.01 11.87 5.07
C CYS A 79 -3.68 11.40 6.38
N PRO A 80 -3.17 10.33 7.00
CA PRO A 80 -3.73 9.82 8.25
C PRO A 80 -3.35 10.70 9.45
N ASN A 81 -4.16 11.72 9.75
CA ASN A 81 -4.06 12.56 10.96
C ASN A 81 -5.47 12.99 11.44
N ALA A 82 -5.83 12.66 12.70
CA ALA A 82 -7.08 13.01 13.39
C ALA A 82 -7.44 14.50 13.42
N HIS A 83 -6.46 15.36 13.65
CA HIS A 83 -6.74 16.74 14.05
C HIS A 83 -6.80 17.69 12.85
N SER A 84 -5.80 17.58 11.99
CA SER A 84 -5.70 18.37 10.76
C SER A 84 -5.09 17.47 9.69
N PRO A 85 -5.89 16.87 8.79
CA PRO A 85 -5.33 16.07 7.71
C PRO A 85 -4.63 16.95 6.67
N THR A 86 -3.45 16.55 6.23
CA THR A 86 -2.85 17.12 5.00
C THR A 86 -3.57 16.54 3.80
N LEU A 87 -4.07 17.41 2.93
CA LEU A 87 -4.73 17.09 1.68
C LEU A 87 -3.71 17.12 0.54
N ILE A 88 -3.71 16.06 -0.26
CA ILE A 88 -2.78 15.83 -1.36
C ILE A 88 -3.60 15.57 -2.62
N ARG A 89 -3.45 16.42 -3.63
CA ARG A 89 -3.99 16.15 -4.96
C ARG A 89 -3.03 15.23 -5.71
N VAL A 90 -3.52 14.06 -6.10
CA VAL A 90 -2.82 13.08 -6.94
C VAL A 90 -3.32 13.22 -8.36
N SER A 91 -2.45 13.60 -9.28
CA SER A 91 -2.78 13.75 -10.70
C SER A 91 -1.68 13.16 -11.57
N PHE A 92 -1.81 13.31 -12.88
CA PHE A 92 -0.79 12.86 -13.82
C PHE A 92 -0.72 13.77 -15.04
N LYS A 93 0.41 13.71 -15.74
CA LYS A 93 0.59 14.29 -17.06
C LYS A 93 1.05 13.23 -18.03
N TYR A 94 0.53 13.25 -19.25
CA TYR A 94 1.02 12.36 -20.30
C TYR A 94 2.40 12.80 -20.80
N LYS A 95 3.23 11.82 -21.13
CA LYS A 95 4.50 12.02 -21.84
C LYS A 95 4.20 12.42 -23.30
N LYS A 96 5.07 13.24 -23.89
CA LYS A 96 4.89 13.76 -25.27
C LYS A 96 4.68 12.67 -26.34
N LEU A 97 5.19 11.46 -26.12
CA LEU A 97 5.14 10.35 -27.08
C LEU A 97 3.98 9.37 -26.86
N ARG A 98 2.91 9.77 -26.18
CA ARG A 98 1.77 8.89 -25.84
C ARG A 98 1.19 8.15 -27.05
N LEU A 99 0.97 8.84 -28.17
CA LEU A 99 0.36 8.24 -29.35
C LEU A 99 1.17 7.04 -29.85
N LEU A 100 2.50 7.21 -29.95
CA LEU A 100 3.43 6.16 -30.36
C LEU A 100 3.41 4.99 -29.36
N LEU A 101 3.44 5.28 -28.05
CA LEU A 101 3.39 4.25 -27.01
C LEU A 101 2.10 3.44 -27.07
N ASN A 102 0.94 4.08 -27.27
CA ASN A 102 -0.35 3.39 -27.39
C ASN A 102 -0.41 2.49 -28.64
N ILE A 103 0.17 2.93 -29.76
CA ILE A 103 0.25 2.11 -30.99
C ILE A 103 1.12 0.88 -30.73
N LEU A 104 2.30 1.07 -30.14
CA LEU A 104 3.20 -0.03 -29.78
C LEU A 104 2.56 -1.00 -28.81
N GLU A 105 1.86 -0.50 -27.78
CA GLU A 105 1.16 -1.34 -26.80
C GLU A 105 0.10 -2.23 -27.46
N LYS A 106 -0.73 -1.67 -28.34
CA LYS A 106 -1.72 -2.43 -29.12
C LYS A 106 -1.04 -3.48 -30.00
N PHE A 107 0.01 -3.09 -30.71
CA PHE A 107 0.78 -4.01 -31.57
C PHE A 107 1.36 -5.19 -30.77
N PHE A 108 2.06 -4.91 -29.67
CA PHE A 108 2.65 -5.92 -28.79
C PHE A 108 1.59 -6.86 -28.20
N ARG A 109 0.41 -6.32 -27.89
CA ARG A 109 -0.71 -7.13 -27.41
C ARG A 109 -1.31 -8.03 -28.49
N CYS A 110 -1.41 -7.56 -29.74
CA CYS A 110 -1.87 -8.37 -30.88
C CYS A 110 -0.95 -9.57 -31.16
N ILE A 111 0.36 -9.44 -30.91
CA ILE A 111 1.33 -10.53 -31.09
C ILE A 111 1.54 -11.39 -29.83
N GLY A 112 0.69 -11.25 -28.80
CA GLY A 112 0.73 -12.09 -27.60
C GLY A 112 1.78 -11.69 -26.56
N PHE A 113 2.37 -10.50 -26.65
CA PHE A 113 3.38 -9.98 -25.73
C PHE A 113 2.90 -8.70 -25.04
N PRO A 114 1.90 -8.75 -24.15
CA PRO A 114 1.40 -7.55 -23.48
C PRO A 114 2.56 -6.86 -22.72
N LYS A 115 2.79 -5.58 -23.04
CA LYS A 115 3.89 -4.79 -22.47
C LYS A 115 3.33 -3.57 -21.75
N ASP A 116 3.85 -3.32 -20.55
CA ASP A 116 3.53 -2.10 -19.80
C ASP A 116 4.37 -0.93 -20.32
N ALA A 117 3.75 -0.04 -21.09
CA ALA A 117 4.38 1.19 -21.54
C ALA A 117 3.87 2.36 -20.68
N ILE A 118 4.57 2.66 -19.60
CA ILE A 118 4.19 3.75 -18.70
C ILE A 118 4.37 5.10 -19.43
N ASP A 119 3.26 5.68 -19.87
CA ASP A 119 3.17 6.94 -20.62
C ASP A 119 2.81 8.14 -19.72
N LYS A 120 2.69 7.94 -18.41
CA LYS A 120 2.33 8.97 -17.44
C LYS A 120 3.50 9.38 -16.55
N ILE A 121 3.50 10.65 -16.16
CA ILE A 121 4.27 11.20 -15.05
C ILE A 121 3.26 11.53 -13.97
N MET A 122 3.42 10.91 -12.81
CA MET A 122 2.48 11.09 -11.73
C MET A 122 2.91 12.27 -10.86
N ILE A 123 1.94 13.00 -10.31
CA ILE A 123 2.16 14.25 -9.58
C ILE A 123 1.39 14.18 -8.26
N ALA A 124 2.05 14.55 -7.16
CA ALA A 124 1.40 14.83 -5.89
C ALA A 124 1.59 16.31 -5.54
N GLN A 125 0.50 17.00 -5.22
CA GLN A 125 0.49 18.40 -4.83
C GLN A 125 -0.13 18.56 -3.44
N ILE A 126 0.56 19.26 -2.54
CA ILE A 126 0.00 19.61 -1.22
C ILE A 126 -1.02 20.74 -1.38
N MET A 127 -2.24 20.51 -0.88
CA MET A 127 -3.41 21.37 -1.14
C MET A 127 -3.84 22.24 0.04
N ASN A 128 -3.34 21.98 1.25
CA ASN A 128 -3.58 22.80 2.44
C ASN A 128 -2.31 22.96 3.26
N GLU A 129 -2.29 24.00 4.09
CA GLU A 129 -1.26 24.20 5.09
C GLU A 129 -1.61 23.42 6.37
N ASN A 130 -0.59 22.87 7.02
CA ASN A 130 -0.73 22.09 8.23
C ASN A 130 0.58 22.16 9.03
N GLU A 131 0.50 22.69 10.25
CA GLU A 131 1.67 22.87 11.13
C GLU A 131 2.34 21.54 11.53
N GLU A 132 1.59 20.44 11.47
CA GLU A 132 2.06 19.11 11.83
C GLU A 132 2.63 18.33 10.62
N CYS A 133 2.59 18.93 9.42
CA CYS A 133 3.14 18.37 8.20
C CYS A 133 4.50 18.99 7.87
N CYS A 134 5.45 18.18 7.40
CA CYS A 134 6.74 18.68 6.97
C CYS A 134 6.71 19.34 5.58
N HIS A 135 5.64 19.16 4.80
CA HIS A 135 5.49 19.73 3.47
C HIS A 135 4.71 21.03 3.49
N ARG A 136 5.11 21.97 2.63
CA ARG A 136 4.44 23.27 2.51
C ARG A 136 3.29 23.21 1.50
N LEU A 137 2.27 24.04 1.70
CA LEU A 137 1.22 24.28 0.71
C LEU A 137 1.81 24.54 -0.68
N GLY A 138 1.25 23.90 -1.72
CA GLY A 138 1.68 24.05 -3.10
C GLY A 138 2.94 23.27 -3.47
N SER A 139 3.59 22.57 -2.53
CA SER A 139 4.73 21.69 -2.82
C SER A 139 4.32 20.61 -3.82
N LEU A 140 5.14 20.42 -4.86
CA LEU A 140 4.89 19.52 -5.99
C LEU A 140 5.95 18.42 -6.05
N PHE A 141 5.51 17.17 -6.09
CA PHE A 141 6.36 16.00 -6.18
C PHE A 141 6.04 15.25 -7.47
N MET A 142 7.05 15.08 -8.32
CA MET A 142 6.91 14.41 -9.61
C MET A 142 7.56 13.04 -9.55
N PHE A 143 6.76 12.01 -9.79
CA PHE A 143 7.21 10.63 -9.74
C PHE A 143 7.37 10.10 -11.15
N LYS A 144 8.62 9.74 -11.49
CA LYS A 144 8.97 9.15 -12.77
C LYS A 144 9.01 7.64 -12.60
N ILE A 145 8.08 6.92 -13.22
CA ILE A 145 8.07 5.45 -13.19
C ILE A 145 8.43 4.93 -14.58
N PRO A 146 9.34 3.93 -14.69
CA PRO A 146 10.20 3.41 -13.62
C PRO A 146 11.32 4.38 -13.21
N ASP A 147 11.69 4.38 -11.93
CA ASP A 147 12.96 4.93 -11.43
C ASP A 147 13.58 3.89 -10.48
N ILE A 148 14.61 3.18 -10.95
CA ILE A 148 15.27 2.11 -10.19
C ILE A 148 16.00 2.62 -8.94
N ARG A 149 16.21 3.93 -8.81
CA ARG A 149 16.83 4.52 -7.62
C ARG A 149 15.87 4.45 -6.43
N GLN A 150 14.58 4.41 -6.71
CA GLN A 150 13.51 4.31 -5.73
C GLN A 150 12.94 2.90 -5.68
N LEU A 151 12.48 2.50 -4.51
CA LEU A 151 11.74 1.28 -4.31
C LEU A 151 10.46 1.36 -5.14
N CYS A 152 10.16 0.32 -5.91
CA CYS A 152 8.98 0.36 -6.76
C CYS A 152 7.73 0.57 -5.88
N PRO A 153 6.76 1.40 -6.31
CA PRO A 153 5.62 1.77 -5.47
C PRO A 153 4.84 0.58 -4.88
N ALA A 154 4.71 -0.52 -5.65
CA ALA A 154 4.07 -1.75 -5.15
C ALA A 154 4.85 -2.40 -4.00
N SER A 155 6.17 -2.49 -4.14
CA SER A 155 7.02 -3.03 -3.06
C SER A 155 7.00 -2.09 -1.86
N PHE A 156 7.16 -0.78 -2.06
CA PHE A 156 7.07 0.20 -0.97
C PHE A 156 5.78 0.02 -0.18
N PHE A 157 4.64 -0.03 -0.86
CA PHE A 157 3.36 -0.14 -0.21
C PHE A 157 3.15 -1.46 0.56
N SER A 158 3.63 -2.57 0.00
CA SER A 158 3.61 -3.86 0.69
C SER A 158 4.52 -3.90 1.92
N LEU A 159 5.62 -3.13 1.91
CA LEU A 159 6.60 -3.05 3.00
C LEU A 159 6.24 -1.98 4.04
N TYR A 160 5.43 -0.99 3.66
CA TYR A 160 5.13 0.19 4.45
C TYR A 160 4.64 -0.10 5.87
N PRO A 161 3.71 -1.04 6.13
CA PRO A 161 3.27 -1.35 7.50
C PRO A 161 4.43 -1.69 8.43
N PHE A 162 5.44 -2.40 7.91
CA PHE A 162 6.63 -2.76 8.65
C PHE A 162 7.61 -1.60 8.78
N ILE A 163 7.78 -0.80 7.72
CA ILE A 163 8.56 0.45 7.77
C ILE A 163 8.01 1.39 8.85
N HIS A 164 6.68 1.52 8.90
CA HIS A 164 5.97 2.34 9.89
C HIS A 164 6.23 1.82 11.31
N LEU A 165 6.15 0.50 11.52
CA LEU A 165 6.47 -0.13 12.79
C LEU A 165 7.90 0.18 13.24
N TYR A 166 8.91 -0.03 12.38
CA TYR A 166 10.32 0.27 12.68
C TYR A 166 10.55 1.72 13.08
N ALA A 167 9.95 2.65 12.35
CA ALA A 167 10.16 4.06 12.58
C ALA A 167 9.50 4.55 13.90
N ARG A 168 8.54 3.79 14.45
CA ARG A 168 7.78 4.16 15.66
C ARG A 168 8.20 3.39 16.91
N ASP A 169 8.88 2.26 16.77
CA ASP A 169 9.43 1.51 17.90
C ASP A 169 10.95 1.37 17.83
N LYS A 170 11.63 2.04 18.77
CA LYS A 170 13.07 1.97 18.95
C LYS A 170 13.53 0.58 19.44
N ASN A 171 12.66 -0.19 20.07
CA ASN A 171 13.01 -1.55 20.55
C ASN A 171 13.01 -2.57 19.41
N VAL A 172 12.22 -2.33 18.36
CA VAL A 172 12.20 -3.09 17.10
C VAL A 172 13.47 -2.86 16.26
N GLU A 173 14.35 -1.91 16.63
CA GLU A 173 15.64 -1.65 15.94
C GLU A 173 16.62 -2.84 15.96
N ARG A 174 16.30 -3.97 16.58
CA ARG A 174 17.13 -5.19 16.54
C ARG A 174 16.65 -6.23 15.54
N LEU A 175 15.50 -6.00 14.95
CA LEU A 175 14.85 -6.98 14.08
C LEU A 175 15.30 -6.74 12.65
N ALA A 176 15.54 -7.82 11.92
CA ALA A 176 15.65 -7.78 10.47
C ALA A 176 14.46 -8.54 9.88
N LEU A 177 13.67 -7.88 9.04
CA LEU A 177 12.53 -8.50 8.38
C LEU A 177 12.90 -8.93 6.96
N ASN A 178 12.65 -10.20 6.66
CA ASN A 178 12.70 -10.72 5.32
C ASN A 178 11.29 -10.66 4.71
N LEU A 179 11.13 -9.85 3.67
CA LEU A 179 9.83 -9.52 3.09
C LEU A 179 9.85 -9.75 1.58
N ALA A 180 8.82 -10.38 1.05
CA ALA A 180 8.73 -10.64 -0.39
C ALA A 180 8.18 -9.42 -1.16
N CYS A 181 8.65 -9.25 -2.40
CA CYS A 181 8.01 -8.39 -3.39
C CYS A 181 6.58 -8.90 -3.67
N PRO A 182 5.58 -8.01 -3.85
CA PRO A 182 4.22 -8.44 -4.13
C PRO A 182 4.04 -9.08 -5.51
N ASP A 183 5.02 -9.00 -6.43
CA ASP A 183 4.98 -9.75 -7.68
C ASP A 183 5.42 -11.22 -7.47
N PRO A 184 4.51 -12.20 -7.57
CA PRO A 184 4.83 -13.62 -7.37
C PRO A 184 5.79 -14.20 -8.41
N LYS A 185 5.97 -13.53 -9.55
CA LYS A 185 6.89 -13.98 -10.61
C LYS A 185 8.33 -13.53 -10.34
N SER A 186 8.53 -12.41 -9.65
CA SER A 186 9.85 -11.83 -9.37
C SER A 186 10.70 -12.69 -8.41
N ASN A 187 10.06 -13.32 -7.42
CA ASN A 187 10.70 -13.97 -6.27
C ASN A 187 11.71 -13.07 -5.52
N ILE A 188 11.57 -11.74 -5.64
CA ILE A 188 12.44 -10.78 -4.95
C ILE A 188 12.13 -10.80 -3.45
N ASN A 189 13.17 -10.82 -2.63
CA ASN A 189 13.08 -10.61 -1.19
C ASN A 189 13.82 -9.32 -0.80
N TYR A 190 13.29 -8.65 0.20
CA TYR A 190 13.83 -7.47 0.83
C TYR A 190 14.23 -7.81 2.26
N LEU A 191 15.41 -7.34 2.65
CA LEU A 191 15.83 -7.29 4.05
C LEU A 191 15.66 -5.86 4.53
N ALA A 192 14.67 -5.63 5.39
CA ALA A 192 14.51 -4.36 6.09
C ALA A 192 15.25 -4.45 7.43
N SER A 193 16.23 -3.57 7.63
CA SER A 193 17.01 -3.50 8.86
C SER A 193 17.37 -2.06 9.18
N PRO A 194 17.40 -1.65 10.44
CA PRO A 194 17.97 -0.36 10.81
C PRO A 194 19.46 -0.33 10.48
N PHE A 195 19.98 0.86 10.13
CA PHE A 195 21.40 1.09 9.93
C PHE A 195 22.14 0.92 11.26
N ALA A 196 22.58 -0.30 11.54
CA ALA A 196 23.50 -0.52 12.65
C ALA A 196 24.81 0.21 12.36
N LYS A 197 25.21 1.15 13.21
CA LYS A 197 26.55 1.73 13.20
C LYS A 197 27.58 0.63 13.54
N LYS A 198 28.04 -0.09 12.52
CA LYS A 198 29.30 -0.86 12.39
C LYS A 198 29.81 -1.79 13.52
N SER A 199 29.12 -2.03 14.64
CA SER A 199 29.82 -2.56 15.83
C SER A 199 29.13 -3.69 16.62
N GLN A 200 28.23 -4.49 16.03
CA GLN A 200 27.76 -5.70 16.69
C GLN A 200 27.89 -6.90 15.76
N SER A 201 28.49 -7.97 16.29
CA SER A 201 28.72 -9.21 15.58
C SER A 201 27.40 -9.78 15.05
N PRO A 202 27.38 -10.41 13.87
CA PRO A 202 26.16 -10.90 13.22
C PRO A 202 25.44 -12.05 13.95
N GLU A 203 25.91 -12.48 15.12
CA GLU A 203 25.50 -13.76 15.74
C GLU A 203 24.22 -13.70 16.59
N THR A 204 23.51 -12.57 16.69
CA THR A 204 22.25 -12.54 17.46
C THR A 204 21.20 -11.57 16.93
N GLN A 205 20.99 -11.52 15.61
CA GLN A 205 19.75 -10.93 15.09
C GLN A 205 18.65 -11.99 15.12
N THR A 206 17.77 -11.91 16.13
CA THR A 206 16.54 -12.69 16.17
C THR A 206 15.68 -12.26 14.98
N MET A 207 15.60 -13.09 13.94
CA MET A 207 14.66 -12.85 12.84
C MET A 207 13.26 -13.08 13.37
N LEU A 208 12.50 -12.00 13.56
CA LEU A 208 11.09 -12.11 13.83
C LEU A 208 10.43 -12.69 12.58
N LYS A 209 9.86 -13.88 12.70
CA LYS A 209 9.13 -14.48 11.59
C LYS A 209 7.97 -13.54 11.29
N PRO A 210 7.84 -13.06 10.03
CA PRO A 210 6.75 -12.18 9.68
C PRO A 210 5.38 -12.78 10.05
N CYS A 211 5.27 -14.12 10.09
CA CYS A 211 4.05 -14.86 10.40
C CYS A 211 3.26 -14.36 11.62
N CYS A 212 3.92 -13.78 12.64
CA CYS A 212 3.25 -13.23 13.83
C CYS A 212 2.38 -12.00 13.54
N PHE A 213 2.60 -11.30 12.43
CA PHE A 213 1.90 -10.07 12.07
C PHE A 213 0.60 -10.30 11.28
N TYR A 214 0.29 -11.55 10.93
CA TYR A 214 -0.81 -11.93 10.03
C TYR A 214 -2.12 -12.27 10.75
N ASP A 215 -2.09 -12.33 12.09
CA ASP A 215 -3.22 -12.71 12.94
C ASP A 215 -3.69 -11.55 13.81
N ILE A 216 -3.91 -10.38 13.18
CA ILE A 216 -4.57 -9.27 13.86
C ILE A 216 -6.02 -9.68 14.13
N ASP A 217 -6.38 -9.75 15.40
CA ASP A 217 -7.76 -9.98 15.81
C ASP A 217 -8.58 -8.71 15.60
N LEU A 218 -9.24 -8.64 14.45
CA LEU A 218 -10.05 -7.49 14.03
C LEU A 218 -11.25 -7.23 14.96
N SER A 219 -11.70 -8.22 15.73
CA SER A 219 -12.82 -8.05 16.67
C SER A 219 -12.47 -7.10 17.83
N LYS A 220 -11.17 -6.93 18.12
CA LYS A 220 -10.64 -5.99 19.12
C LYS A 220 -10.68 -4.53 18.66
N TYR A 221 -11.12 -4.23 17.44
CA TYR A 221 -11.06 -2.90 16.87
C TYR A 221 -12.42 -2.48 16.33
N LYS A 222 -12.77 -1.22 16.60
CA LYS A 222 -14.01 -0.58 16.18
C LYS A 222 -13.71 0.73 15.47
N ILE A 223 -14.56 1.08 14.51
CA ILE A 223 -14.61 2.42 13.94
C ILE A 223 -15.86 3.13 14.42
N LEU A 224 -15.69 4.38 14.82
CA LEU A 224 -16.74 5.29 15.30
C LEU A 224 -17.07 6.30 14.22
N ALA A 225 -18.30 6.28 13.69
CA ALA A 225 -18.77 7.31 12.77
C ALA A 225 -18.83 8.69 13.46
N GLN A 226 -18.28 9.72 12.80
CA GLN A 226 -18.24 11.10 13.29
C GLN A 226 -19.32 11.99 12.65
N ASP A 227 -20.31 11.41 11.99
CA ASP A 227 -21.44 12.12 11.37
C ASP A 227 -22.54 12.51 12.39
N GLY A 228 -22.28 12.31 13.68
CA GLY A 228 -23.23 12.55 14.76
C GLY A 228 -24.13 11.36 15.10
N SER A 229 -24.11 10.27 14.31
CA SER A 229 -24.85 9.04 14.64
C SER A 229 -24.27 8.31 15.86
N GLY A 230 -22.95 8.41 16.06
CA GLY A 230 -22.23 7.63 17.06
C GLY A 230 -22.18 6.13 16.77
N GLU A 231 -22.50 5.71 15.54
CA GLU A 231 -22.51 4.29 15.17
C GLU A 231 -21.10 3.68 15.30
N GLU A 232 -21.02 2.53 15.97
CA GLU A 232 -19.81 1.73 16.13
C GLU A 232 -19.90 0.47 15.26
N VAL A 233 -18.90 0.25 14.41
CA VAL A 233 -18.78 -0.97 13.61
C VAL A 233 -17.46 -1.66 13.94
N THR A 234 -17.48 -2.95 14.25
CA THR A 234 -16.25 -3.71 14.50
C THR A 234 -15.55 -4.04 13.17
N LEU A 235 -14.21 -4.07 13.16
CA LEU A 235 -13.48 -4.24 11.89
C LEU A 235 -13.72 -5.62 11.26
N ASP A 236 -13.98 -6.66 12.04
CA ASP A 236 -14.32 -8.00 11.55
C ASP A 236 -15.66 -8.05 10.78
N GLN A 237 -16.57 -7.10 11.01
CA GLN A 237 -17.80 -6.94 10.23
C GLN A 237 -17.55 -6.32 8.84
N ILE A 238 -16.41 -5.64 8.68
CA ILE A 238 -16.05 -4.89 7.47
C ILE A 238 -15.10 -5.70 6.59
N PHE A 239 -14.18 -6.44 7.20
CA PHE A 239 -13.26 -7.30 6.47
C PHE A 239 -13.97 -8.57 5.99
N PRO A 240 -13.63 -9.07 4.78
CA PRO A 240 -14.12 -10.37 4.34
C PRO A 240 -13.74 -11.46 5.36
N VAL A 241 -14.74 -12.18 5.85
CA VAL A 241 -14.57 -13.22 6.87
C VAL A 241 -13.52 -14.23 6.42
N GLY A 242 -12.55 -14.52 7.29
CA GLY A 242 -11.47 -15.47 7.04
C GLY A 242 -10.33 -14.97 6.16
N LEU A 243 -10.40 -13.75 5.59
CA LEU A 243 -9.29 -13.18 4.82
C LEU A 243 -8.26 -12.51 5.74
N CYS A 244 -6.98 -12.85 5.58
CA CYS A 244 -5.90 -12.20 6.32
C CYS A 244 -5.81 -10.69 6.00
N PRO A 245 -5.72 -9.80 7.01
CA PRO A 245 -5.56 -8.35 6.80
C PRO A 245 -4.34 -7.97 5.95
N THR A 246 -3.22 -8.68 6.08
CA THR A 246 -2.01 -8.41 5.28
C THR A 246 -2.23 -8.69 3.79
N LEU A 247 -2.94 -9.78 3.49
CA LEU A 247 -3.28 -10.13 2.12
C LEU A 247 -4.23 -9.06 1.54
N MET A 248 -5.22 -8.64 2.33
CA MET A 248 -6.12 -7.54 1.98
C MET A 248 -5.34 -6.24 1.73
N ASN A 249 -4.38 -5.88 2.59
CA ASN A 249 -3.54 -4.69 2.38
C ASN A 249 -2.89 -4.72 0.99
N VAL A 250 -2.21 -5.81 0.62
CA VAL A 250 -1.60 -5.94 -0.72
C VAL A 250 -2.65 -5.88 -1.83
N ALA A 251 -3.86 -6.41 -1.61
CA ALA A 251 -4.92 -6.44 -2.61
C ALA A 251 -5.58 -5.07 -2.88
N ILE A 252 -5.65 -4.19 -1.88
CA ILE A 252 -6.41 -2.93 -1.96
C ILE A 252 -6.05 -2.03 -3.16
N PRO A 253 -4.76 -1.75 -3.48
CA PRO A 253 -4.41 -0.94 -4.65
C PRO A 253 -5.01 -1.45 -5.96
N TYR A 254 -5.01 -2.77 -6.14
CA TYR A 254 -5.55 -3.43 -7.32
C TYR A 254 -7.09 -3.43 -7.33
N ILE A 255 -7.69 -3.64 -6.15
CA ILE A 255 -9.14 -3.52 -5.97
C ILE A 255 -9.62 -2.12 -6.35
N ILE A 256 -9.00 -1.06 -5.81
CA ILE A 256 -9.35 0.33 -6.12
C ILE A 256 -9.22 0.61 -7.63
N THR A 257 -8.16 0.10 -8.25
CA THR A 257 -7.95 0.22 -9.71
C THR A 257 -9.14 -0.36 -10.48
N PHE A 258 -9.54 -1.61 -10.18
CA PHE A 258 -10.66 -2.25 -10.86
C PHE A 258 -12.02 -1.61 -10.56
N GLN A 259 -12.28 -1.22 -9.30
CA GLN A 259 -13.51 -0.54 -8.90
C GLN A 259 -13.74 0.77 -9.65
N LYS A 260 -12.65 1.45 -10.00
CA LYS A 260 -12.68 2.71 -10.74
C LYS A 260 -12.53 2.51 -12.25
N GLY A 261 -12.76 1.28 -12.72
CA GLY A 261 -12.81 0.96 -14.15
C GLY A 261 -11.44 0.79 -14.81
N GLY A 262 -10.34 0.95 -14.08
CA GLY A 262 -8.99 0.74 -14.56
C GLY A 262 -8.68 -0.73 -14.85
N TYR A 263 -7.55 -0.99 -15.50
CA TYR A 263 -7.09 -2.33 -15.86
C TYR A 263 -5.58 -2.40 -16.12
N PHE A 264 -4.99 -3.58 -15.99
CA PHE A 264 -3.53 -3.76 -16.05
C PHE A 264 -3.09 -4.22 -17.44
N LYS A 265 -2.49 -3.31 -18.19
CA LYS A 265 -2.15 -3.48 -19.62
C LYS A 265 -1.14 -4.61 -19.93
N TRP A 266 -0.29 -4.98 -18.97
CA TRP A 266 0.66 -6.09 -19.10
C TRP A 266 0.05 -7.47 -18.85
N ARG A 267 -1.21 -7.54 -18.41
CA ARG A 267 -1.89 -8.81 -18.20
C ARG A 267 -2.50 -9.26 -19.52
N GLU A 268 -2.33 -10.54 -19.83
CA GLU A 268 -3.01 -11.16 -20.98
C GLU A 268 -4.53 -10.99 -20.82
N ASP A 269 -5.04 -11.39 -19.66
CA ASP A 269 -6.40 -11.07 -19.20
C ASP A 269 -6.41 -9.77 -18.39
N ILE A 270 -6.99 -8.72 -18.96
CA ILE A 270 -7.12 -7.39 -18.33
C ILE A 270 -8.05 -7.36 -17.12
N HIS A 271 -8.84 -8.40 -16.92
CA HIS A 271 -9.75 -8.52 -15.80
C HIS A 271 -9.10 -9.20 -14.59
N THR A 272 -7.83 -9.59 -14.68
CA THR A 272 -7.12 -10.23 -13.58
C THR A 272 -5.80 -9.58 -13.26
N VAL A 273 -5.38 -9.67 -12.00
CA VAL A 273 -4.03 -9.32 -11.58
C VAL A 273 -3.60 -10.24 -10.46
N GLU A 274 -2.36 -10.69 -10.53
CA GLU A 274 -1.75 -11.54 -9.51
C GLU A 274 -0.88 -10.71 -8.58
N ALA A 275 -0.93 -11.04 -7.30
CA ALA A 275 -0.04 -10.51 -6.29
C ALA A 275 0.30 -11.62 -5.27
N GLN A 276 1.18 -11.33 -4.32
CA GLN A 276 1.45 -12.21 -3.18
C GLN A 276 1.63 -11.43 -1.89
N CYS A 277 1.42 -12.11 -0.77
CA CYS A 277 1.68 -11.54 0.55
C CYS A 277 3.19 -11.22 0.75
N PRO A 278 3.53 -10.28 1.64
CA PRO A 278 4.92 -9.90 1.89
C PRO A 278 5.68 -10.93 2.74
N ASN A 279 5.08 -12.04 3.19
CA ASN A 279 5.81 -13.04 3.95
C ASN A 279 6.77 -13.79 3.01
N SER A 280 8.08 -13.63 3.20
CA SER A 280 9.08 -14.30 2.37
C SER A 280 9.07 -15.83 2.55
N SER A 281 8.71 -16.31 3.74
CA SER A 281 8.70 -17.73 4.11
C SER A 281 7.41 -18.40 3.67
N ASP A 282 6.28 -17.73 3.89
CA ASP A 282 4.94 -18.27 3.63
C ASP A 282 4.25 -17.47 2.50
N ARG A 283 4.73 -17.65 1.27
CA ARG A 283 4.25 -16.88 0.10
C ARG A 283 2.89 -17.38 -0.35
N VAL A 284 1.85 -16.65 0.03
CA VAL A 284 0.48 -16.82 -0.48
C VAL A 284 0.32 -15.93 -1.70
N ALA A 285 0.29 -16.54 -2.89
CA ALA A 285 -0.01 -15.86 -4.13
C ALA A 285 -1.52 -15.96 -4.43
N PHE A 286 -2.09 -14.85 -4.88
CA PHE A 286 -3.51 -14.73 -5.13
C PHE A 286 -3.75 -13.94 -6.41
N GLU A 287 -4.95 -14.10 -6.97
CA GLU A 287 -5.42 -13.41 -8.16
C GLU A 287 -6.68 -12.64 -7.83
N ILE A 288 -6.67 -11.34 -8.11
CA ILE A 288 -7.86 -10.50 -8.03
C ILE A 288 -8.50 -10.53 -9.41
N ARG A 289 -9.81 -10.81 -9.45
CA ARG A 289 -10.61 -10.93 -10.67
C ARG A 289 -11.74 -9.92 -10.65
N ARG A 290 -11.86 -9.19 -11.75
CA ARG A 290 -13.02 -8.39 -12.09
C ARG A 290 -13.92 -9.18 -13.02
N ASP A 291 -15.22 -9.15 -12.76
CA ASP A 291 -16.17 -9.72 -13.70
C ASP A 291 -16.30 -8.82 -14.95
N PRO A 292 -16.12 -9.36 -16.18
CA PRO A 292 -16.16 -8.55 -17.40
C PRO A 292 -17.51 -7.85 -17.61
N SER A 293 -18.61 -8.47 -17.18
CA SER A 293 -19.95 -7.87 -17.29
C SER A 293 -20.19 -6.76 -16.26
N GLY A 294 -19.36 -6.68 -15.23
CA GLY A 294 -19.54 -5.75 -14.10
C GLY A 294 -20.69 -6.12 -13.17
N ILE A 295 -21.40 -7.23 -13.44
CA ILE A 295 -22.55 -7.68 -12.64
C ILE A 295 -22.08 -8.34 -11.34
N LYS A 296 -21.02 -9.16 -11.40
CA LYS A 296 -20.52 -9.86 -10.21
C LYS A 296 -19.51 -8.99 -9.44
N PRO A 297 -19.47 -9.12 -8.09
CA PRO A 297 -18.48 -8.45 -7.28
C PRO A 297 -17.05 -8.85 -7.67
N LEU A 298 -16.08 -8.00 -7.35
CA LEU A 298 -14.67 -8.38 -7.43
C LEU A 298 -14.43 -9.60 -6.55
N SER A 299 -13.52 -10.47 -6.98
CA SER A 299 -13.12 -11.64 -6.19
C SER A 299 -11.62 -11.73 -6.07
N LEU A 300 -11.17 -12.37 -5.01
CA LEU A 300 -9.79 -12.75 -4.77
C LEU A 300 -9.74 -14.27 -4.65
N VAL A 301 -8.90 -14.90 -5.46
CA VAL A 301 -8.73 -16.35 -5.47
C VAL A 301 -7.30 -16.67 -5.04
N ILE A 302 -7.14 -17.51 -4.01
CA ILE A 302 -5.83 -18.02 -3.62
C ILE A 302 -5.34 -18.98 -4.70
N LYS A 303 -4.25 -18.62 -5.37
CA LYS A 303 -3.70 -19.37 -6.51
C LYS A 303 -2.64 -20.36 -6.09
N LYS A 304 -1.82 -19.97 -5.12
CA LYS A 304 -0.71 -20.81 -4.65
C LYS A 304 -0.35 -20.47 -3.22
N VAL A 305 -0.09 -21.50 -2.41
CA VAL A 305 0.42 -21.34 -1.04
C VAL A 305 1.77 -22.03 -0.95
N ARG A 306 2.83 -21.27 -0.65
CA ARG A 306 4.15 -21.81 -0.35
C ARG A 306 4.43 -21.64 1.13
N GLY A 307 4.99 -22.64 1.78
CA GLY A 307 5.25 -22.60 3.23
C GLY A 307 3.99 -22.89 4.05
N MET A 308 4.01 -22.50 5.33
CA MET A 308 2.92 -22.72 6.27
C MET A 308 2.24 -21.39 6.56
N CYS A 309 1.19 -21.07 5.78
CA CYS A 309 0.40 -19.87 6.02
C CYS A 309 -0.21 -19.93 7.45
N PRO A 310 0.02 -18.93 8.32
CA PRO A 310 -0.53 -18.94 9.68
C PRO A 310 -2.05 -18.89 9.71
N LYS A 311 -2.66 -18.24 8.72
CA LYS A 311 -4.11 -18.21 8.51
C LYS A 311 -4.66 -19.45 7.82
N ALA A 312 -3.79 -20.44 7.57
CA ALA A 312 -4.12 -21.71 6.93
C ALA A 312 -4.86 -21.57 5.59
N HIS A 313 -4.59 -20.49 4.85
CA HIS A 313 -5.15 -20.28 3.51
C HIS A 313 -4.85 -21.48 2.61
N ARG A 314 -5.80 -21.81 1.73
CA ARG A 314 -5.72 -22.97 0.83
C ARG A 314 -5.88 -22.54 -0.62
N GLU A 315 -5.21 -23.24 -1.53
CA GLU A 315 -5.39 -23.02 -2.96
C GLU A 315 -6.85 -23.25 -3.36
N GLY A 316 -7.38 -22.35 -4.19
CA GLY A 316 -8.78 -22.36 -4.63
C GLY A 316 -9.75 -21.58 -3.72
N GLU A 317 -9.35 -21.21 -2.49
CA GLU A 317 -10.16 -20.33 -1.64
C GLU A 317 -10.50 -19.03 -2.38
N THR A 318 -11.77 -18.63 -2.29
CA THR A 318 -12.29 -17.48 -3.01
C THR A 318 -13.02 -16.55 -2.06
N TYR A 319 -12.60 -15.29 -2.04
CA TYR A 319 -13.20 -14.21 -1.28
C TYR A 319 -13.88 -13.26 -2.25
N ARG A 320 -15.13 -12.86 -1.98
CA ARG A 320 -15.89 -11.91 -2.80
C ARG A 320 -16.03 -10.60 -2.05
N PHE A 321 -15.76 -9.49 -2.73
CA PHE A 321 -15.84 -8.17 -2.15
C PHE A 321 -17.16 -7.50 -2.54
N ASP A 322 -18.08 -7.44 -1.58
CA ASP A 322 -19.30 -6.66 -1.71
C ASP A 322 -19.07 -5.24 -1.16
N PHE A 323 -18.67 -4.32 -2.03
CA PHE A 323 -18.40 -2.94 -1.64
C PHE A 323 -19.64 -2.13 -1.29
N SER A 324 -20.85 -2.69 -1.48
CA SER A 324 -22.06 -2.08 -0.91
C SER A 324 -22.13 -2.27 0.61
N LYS A 325 -21.46 -3.32 1.14
CA LYS A 325 -21.45 -3.68 2.56
C LYS A 325 -20.11 -3.40 3.23
N ILE A 326 -19.02 -3.47 2.47
CA ILE A 326 -17.66 -3.20 2.95
C ILE A 326 -17.48 -1.70 3.04
N VAL A 327 -17.18 -1.19 4.24
CA VAL A 327 -16.71 0.17 4.42
C VAL A 327 -15.50 0.39 3.52
N CYS A 328 -15.62 1.37 2.63
CA CYS A 328 -14.61 1.97 1.77
C CYS A 328 -13.23 1.29 1.80
N PRO A 329 -12.75 0.58 0.76
CA PRO A 329 -11.41 -0.04 0.74
C PRO A 329 -10.27 0.93 1.10
N HIS A 330 -10.48 2.21 0.86
CA HIS A 330 -9.59 3.30 1.22
C HIS A 330 -9.44 3.50 2.74
N LEU A 331 -10.41 3.05 3.54
CA LEU A 331 -10.35 3.00 4.99
C LEU A 331 -9.33 1.97 5.46
N LEU A 332 -9.45 0.74 4.94
CA LEU A 332 -8.63 -0.40 5.33
C LEU A 332 -7.15 -0.17 5.03
N LEU A 333 -6.89 0.48 3.90
CA LEU A 333 -5.58 0.99 3.49
C LEU A 333 -4.88 1.77 4.61
N ARG A 334 -5.62 2.69 5.22
CA ARG A 334 -5.08 3.61 6.22
C ARG A 334 -4.94 2.95 7.57
N LEU A 335 -5.82 2.00 7.88
CA LEU A 335 -5.84 1.32 9.16
C LEU A 335 -4.68 0.35 9.36
N PHE A 336 -4.34 -0.43 8.32
CA PHE A 336 -3.48 -1.60 8.48
C PHE A 336 -2.11 -1.35 9.16
N PRO A 337 -1.34 -0.30 8.80
CA PRO A 337 -0.08 0.03 9.48
C PRO A 337 -0.25 0.28 10.99
N TYR A 338 -1.38 0.87 11.38
CA TYR A 338 -1.67 1.20 12.77
C TYR A 338 -2.23 0.01 13.55
N LEU A 339 -3.06 -0.82 12.92
CA LEU A 339 -3.52 -2.08 13.52
C LEU A 339 -2.32 -2.98 13.85
N LEU A 340 -1.39 -3.09 12.91
CA LEU A 340 -0.15 -3.83 13.13
C LEU A 340 0.66 -3.27 14.30
N PHE A 341 0.79 -1.95 14.38
CA PHE A 341 1.49 -1.28 15.47
C PHE A 341 0.82 -1.51 16.83
N LEU A 342 -0.51 -1.38 16.90
CA LEU A 342 -1.28 -1.54 18.15
C LEU A 342 -1.33 -2.99 18.64
N GLU A 343 -1.28 -3.98 17.75
CA GLU A 343 -1.22 -5.38 18.17
C GLU A 343 0.12 -5.71 18.84
N LEU A 344 1.21 -5.05 18.43
CA LEU A 344 2.55 -5.22 19.00
C LEU A 344 2.80 -4.34 20.22
N HIS A 345 2.08 -3.22 20.31
CA HIS A 345 2.17 -2.24 21.39
C HIS A 345 0.80 -2.00 22.02
N PRO A 346 0.19 -3.03 22.64
CA PRO A 346 -1.13 -2.90 23.22
C PRO A 346 -1.23 -1.79 24.29
N GLU A 347 -0.11 -1.45 24.93
CA GLU A 347 0.01 -0.37 25.91
C GLU A 347 -0.10 1.05 25.30
N ARG A 348 0.02 1.18 23.97
CA ARG A 348 -0.04 2.46 23.25
C ARG A 348 -1.43 2.77 22.68
N GLU A 349 -2.49 2.34 23.36
CA GLU A 349 -3.88 2.51 22.87
C GLU A 349 -4.25 3.97 22.53
N LYS A 350 -3.72 4.97 23.26
CA LYS A 350 -3.91 6.41 22.96
C LYS A 350 -3.45 6.81 21.56
N TYR A 351 -2.57 6.03 20.93
CA TYR A 351 -2.18 6.22 19.54
C TYR A 351 -3.34 5.94 18.57
N ALA A 352 -4.23 4.99 18.90
CA ALA A 352 -5.40 4.65 18.10
C ALA A 352 -6.38 5.83 17.96
N SER A 353 -6.62 6.55 19.07
CA SER A 353 -7.52 7.71 19.12
C SER A 353 -7.04 8.91 18.29
N GLY A 354 -5.77 8.92 17.85
CA GLY A 354 -5.20 9.97 16.99
C GLY A 354 -5.33 9.70 15.49
N ILE A 355 -6.03 8.64 15.08
CA ILE A 355 -6.16 8.24 13.67
C ILE A 355 -7.53 8.68 13.15
N LEU A 356 -7.59 9.77 12.37
CA LEU A 356 -8.75 10.02 11.52
C LEU A 356 -8.74 9.08 10.35
N LEU A 357 -9.93 8.65 9.99
CA LEU A 357 -10.15 8.01 8.72
C LEU A 357 -11.25 8.76 7.99
N GLU A 358 -10.87 9.62 7.05
CA GLU A 358 -11.85 10.31 6.20
C GLU A 358 -12.17 9.48 4.97
N HIS A 359 -13.46 9.36 4.62
CA HIS A 359 -13.87 8.72 3.39
C HIS A 359 -13.46 9.61 2.19
N PRO A 360 -12.54 9.18 1.32
CA PRO A 360 -12.00 10.03 0.24
C PRO A 360 -13.06 10.44 -0.79
N LEU A 361 -14.13 9.64 -0.93
CA LEU A 361 -15.20 9.86 -1.92
C LEU A 361 -16.47 10.47 -1.33
N GLN A 362 -16.56 10.63 -0.01
CA GLN A 362 -17.74 11.16 0.67
C GLN A 362 -17.28 12.24 1.63
N VAL A 363 -17.42 13.49 1.18
CA VAL A 363 -17.01 14.67 1.95
C VAL A 363 -17.78 14.68 3.27
N GLY A 364 -17.06 14.85 4.38
CA GLY A 364 -17.64 14.97 5.73
C GLY A 364 -17.75 13.66 6.53
N LEU A 365 -17.61 12.49 5.90
CA LEU A 365 -17.66 11.22 6.63
C LEU A 365 -16.28 10.90 7.22
N ARG A 366 -16.19 10.94 8.55
CA ARG A 366 -14.97 10.65 9.31
C ARG A 366 -15.21 9.50 10.27
N TYR A 367 -14.17 8.71 10.49
CA TYR A 367 -14.17 7.65 11.48
C TYR A 367 -12.99 7.79 12.43
N LEU A 368 -13.20 7.42 13.69
CA LEU A 368 -12.13 7.27 14.67
C LEU A 368 -11.93 5.78 14.98
N LEU A 369 -10.67 5.34 14.98
CA LEU A 369 -10.31 3.99 15.41
C LEU A 369 -10.29 3.92 16.94
N LYS A 370 -11.00 2.94 17.51
CA LYS A 370 -11.00 2.63 18.93
C LYS A 370 -10.70 1.15 19.13
N ARG A 371 -9.92 0.82 20.16
CA ARG A 371 -9.74 -0.57 20.57
C ARG A 371 -10.89 -0.95 21.51
N ALA A 372 -11.54 -2.08 21.25
CA ALA A 372 -12.45 -2.69 22.20
C ALA A 372 -11.58 -3.29 23.31
N VAL A 373 -11.74 -2.79 24.54
CA VAL A 373 -11.04 -3.26 25.74
C VAL A 373 -11.45 -4.69 26.07
#